data_AF-A0A4U0RY49-F1
#
_entry.id   AF-A0A4U0RY49-F1
#
_cell.length_a   1.000
_cell.length_b   1.000
_cell.length_c   1.000
_cell.angle_alpha   90.00
_cell.angle_beta   90.00
_cell.angle_gamma   90.00
#
_symmetry.space_group_name_H-M   'P 1'
#
loop_
_entity.id
_entity.type
_entity.pdbx_description
1 polymer ?
#
loop_
_entity_poly.entity_id
_entity_poly.type
_entity_poly.pdbx_seq_one_letter_code
_entity_poly.pdbx_strand_id
1 'polypeptide(L)'
;MQARRGEGKGIYSNNYQMTYRPVTAASLILPAGSRVVYARLYWGGTYGMDSPNGPGLLTDQQINRISLKAPGDTVYRAVTADATIGRMRGEVAYGYQTSADVTGIVAAAGPGTYTAAGLGVVATPYSWGSWTLVVAYDNSAEPLRRVSLWDGYRTVDADTSPVPLTLDRLTDDTGGRPSATLGYLSYGGGRTLTGDHADVRSPHGLPLSIGDARHPYDDLMNSTAAGFPRTPDDVNTFGWDTAQFDVTAALWPGDTALTVTFAAGDDGYMVGAVWTAVGLSAR
;
A
#
# COMPACT_ATOMS: atom_id res chain seq x y z
N MET A 1 -15.13 -18.93 -4.96
CA MET A 1 -16.04 -17.82 -5.37
C MET A 1 -16.55 -17.02 -4.16
N GLN A 2 -16.88 -17.69 -3.04
CA GLN A 2 -17.32 -17.04 -1.79
C GLN A 2 -16.23 -16.17 -1.11
N ALA A 3 -14.98 -16.63 -1.04
CA ALA A 3 -13.88 -15.87 -0.43
C ALA A 3 -13.64 -14.48 -1.07
N ARG A 4 -13.92 -14.33 -2.38
CA ARG A 4 -13.79 -13.05 -3.11
C ARG A 4 -14.92 -12.06 -2.84
N ARG A 5 -16.09 -12.56 -2.43
CA ARG A 5 -17.29 -11.77 -2.17
C ARG A 5 -17.41 -11.34 -0.70
N GLY A 6 -16.56 -11.88 0.17
CA GLY A 6 -16.64 -11.64 1.62
C GLY A 6 -17.85 -12.31 2.28
N GLU A 7 -18.54 -13.23 1.60
CA GLU A 7 -19.72 -13.92 2.12
C GLU A 7 -19.34 -15.28 2.71
N GLY A 8 -19.35 -15.40 4.04
CA GLY A 8 -19.14 -16.65 4.79
C GLY A 8 -19.15 -16.46 6.31
N LYS A 9 -19.69 -17.40 7.08
CA LYS A 9 -19.45 -17.51 8.52
C LYS A 9 -18.11 -18.23 8.72
N GLY A 10 -17.20 -17.66 9.52
CA GLY A 10 -15.88 -18.25 9.77
C GLY A 10 -14.92 -18.12 8.59
N ILE A 11 -14.76 -16.92 8.03
CA ILE A 11 -13.78 -16.62 6.97
C ILE A 11 -12.38 -16.54 7.59
N TYR A 12 -11.91 -17.64 8.19
CA TYR A 12 -10.60 -17.72 8.84
C TYR A 12 -9.50 -17.43 7.82
N SER A 13 -8.84 -16.27 7.98
CA SER A 13 -7.57 -15.87 7.35
C SER A 13 -7.45 -16.19 5.85
N ASN A 14 -6.29 -16.00 5.23
CA ASN A 14 -6.06 -16.43 3.84
C ASN A 14 -6.08 -17.97 3.69
N ASN A 15 -6.80 -18.74 4.51
CA ASN A 15 -6.73 -20.20 4.65
C ASN A 15 -7.34 -20.95 3.46
N TYR A 16 -7.97 -20.22 2.57
CA TYR A 16 -8.37 -20.71 1.27
C TYR A 16 -7.20 -20.63 0.32
N GLN A 17 -7.04 -21.65 -0.52
CA GLN A 17 -6.05 -21.61 -1.59
C GLN A 17 -6.25 -20.34 -2.43
N MET A 18 -5.25 -19.45 -2.40
CA MET A 18 -5.24 -18.27 -3.26
C MET A 18 -5.38 -18.74 -4.70
N THR A 19 -6.32 -18.15 -5.44
CA THR A 19 -6.29 -18.30 -6.88
C THR A 19 -5.25 -17.34 -7.42
N TYR A 20 -4.06 -17.83 -7.75
CA TYR A 20 -3.06 -17.03 -8.43
C TYR A 20 -3.69 -16.39 -9.68
N ARG A 21 -3.63 -15.06 -9.74
CA ARG A 21 -4.04 -14.28 -10.89
C ARG A 21 -2.78 -13.84 -11.60
N PRO A 22 -2.44 -14.44 -12.76
CA PRO A 22 -1.21 -14.10 -13.45
C PRO A 22 -1.22 -12.67 -14.00
N VAL A 23 -2.41 -12.04 -14.07
CA VAL A 23 -2.65 -10.71 -14.62
C VAL A 23 -3.72 -10.00 -13.80
N THR A 24 -3.44 -8.77 -13.35
CA THR A 24 -4.42 -7.86 -12.72
C THR A 24 -4.18 -6.44 -13.20
N ALA A 25 -5.19 -5.57 -13.08
CA ALA A 25 -5.14 -4.20 -13.59
C ALA A 25 -5.65 -3.18 -12.57
N ALA A 26 -5.16 -1.95 -12.67
CA ALA A 26 -5.65 -0.78 -11.92
C ALA A 26 -5.68 0.45 -12.84
N SER A 27 -6.68 1.31 -12.65
CA SER A 27 -6.84 2.51 -13.45
C SER A 27 -6.33 3.74 -12.71
N LEU A 28 -5.34 4.40 -13.29
CA LEU A 28 -4.84 5.69 -12.83
C LEU A 28 -5.77 6.79 -13.35
N ILE A 29 -6.38 7.53 -12.42
CA ILE A 29 -7.20 8.70 -12.72
C ILE A 29 -6.41 9.95 -12.32
N LEU A 30 -6.30 10.89 -13.25
CA LEU A 30 -5.67 12.19 -13.01
C LEU A 30 -6.59 13.30 -13.50
N PRO A 31 -6.61 14.47 -12.84
CA PRO A 31 -7.28 15.65 -13.37
C PRO A 31 -6.77 16.01 -14.78
N ALA A 32 -7.63 16.63 -15.59
CA ALA A 32 -7.24 17.09 -16.92
C ALA A 32 -6.08 18.09 -16.82
N GLY A 33 -5.10 17.97 -17.72
CA GLY A 33 -3.90 18.81 -17.73
C GLY A 33 -2.81 18.40 -16.73
N SER A 34 -3.00 17.33 -15.95
CA SER A 34 -1.98 16.84 -15.03
C SER A 34 -0.77 16.26 -15.78
N ARG A 35 0.42 16.57 -15.26
CA ARG A 35 1.71 15.99 -15.67
C ARG A 35 2.25 15.11 -14.56
N VAL A 36 2.53 13.85 -14.86
CA VAL A 36 3.19 12.94 -13.91
C VAL A 36 4.62 13.43 -13.66
N VAL A 37 4.99 13.61 -12.38
CA VAL A 37 6.33 14.03 -11.96
C VAL A 37 7.09 12.95 -11.22
N TYR A 38 6.39 11.95 -10.69
CA TYR A 38 6.97 10.80 -10.03
C TYR A 38 6.00 9.61 -10.11
N ALA A 39 6.53 8.41 -10.33
CA ALA A 39 5.76 7.19 -10.18
C ALA A 39 6.64 6.02 -9.71
N ARG A 40 6.15 5.28 -8.72
CA ARG A 40 6.84 4.11 -8.17
C ARG A 40 5.89 2.91 -8.13
N LEU A 41 6.34 1.81 -8.73
CA LEU A 41 5.64 0.54 -8.73
C LEU A 41 6.17 -0.29 -7.57
N TYR A 42 5.31 -0.60 -6.62
CA TYR A 42 5.54 -1.53 -5.53
C TYR A 42 4.97 -2.89 -5.89
N TRP A 43 5.67 -3.96 -5.53
CA TRP A 43 5.09 -5.30 -5.55
C TRP A 43 5.69 -6.15 -4.45
N GLY A 44 4.89 -7.10 -3.98
CA GLY A 44 5.25 -7.93 -2.86
C GLY A 44 4.25 -9.04 -2.64
N GLY A 45 4.61 -9.96 -1.76
CA GLY A 45 3.77 -11.11 -1.43
C GLY A 45 4.52 -12.18 -0.67
N THR A 46 3.91 -13.34 -0.58
CA THR A 46 4.52 -14.55 -0.01
C THR A 46 5.50 -15.13 -1.03
N TYR A 47 6.80 -15.16 -0.72
CA TYR A 47 7.81 -15.82 -1.56
C TYR A 47 8.19 -17.21 -1.05
N GLY A 48 7.62 -17.65 0.07
CA GLY A 48 7.89 -18.94 0.67
C GLY A 48 6.86 -19.33 1.71
N MET A 49 6.66 -20.63 1.88
CA MET A 49 5.80 -21.22 2.89
C MET A 49 6.47 -22.47 3.46
N ASP A 50 6.58 -22.56 4.78
CA ASP A 50 7.14 -23.74 5.44
C ASP A 50 6.35 -25.01 5.08
N SER A 51 7.11 -26.07 4.81
CA SER A 51 6.62 -27.39 4.46
C SER A 51 7.58 -28.46 5.03
N PRO A 52 7.19 -29.75 5.05
CA PRO A 52 8.09 -30.82 5.48
C PRO A 52 9.43 -30.88 4.71
N ASN A 53 9.50 -30.30 3.50
CA ASN A 53 10.70 -30.26 2.67
C ASN A 53 11.42 -28.89 2.73
N GLY A 54 11.09 -28.06 3.71
CA GLY A 54 11.57 -26.68 3.84
C GLY A 54 10.65 -25.63 3.20
N PRO A 55 11.01 -24.34 3.27
CA PRO A 55 10.13 -23.22 2.97
C PRO A 55 9.78 -22.98 1.49
N GLY A 56 10.34 -23.74 0.55
CA GLY A 56 10.05 -23.57 -0.88
C GLY A 56 10.25 -22.14 -1.40
N LEU A 57 11.32 -21.45 -0.96
CA LEU A 57 11.56 -20.04 -1.28
C LEU A 57 11.75 -19.82 -2.79
N LEU A 58 11.06 -18.81 -3.32
CA LEU A 58 11.38 -18.24 -4.62
C LEU A 58 12.73 -17.52 -4.55
N THR A 59 13.47 -17.57 -5.65
CA THR A 59 14.75 -16.87 -5.82
C THR A 59 14.55 -15.37 -6.02
N ASP A 60 15.60 -14.59 -5.76
CA ASP A 60 15.60 -13.14 -5.98
C ASP A 60 15.24 -12.79 -7.43
N GLN A 61 15.67 -13.57 -8.41
CA GLN A 61 15.31 -13.39 -9.82
C GLN A 61 13.80 -13.56 -10.09
N GLN A 62 13.11 -14.38 -9.29
CA GLN A 62 11.67 -14.60 -9.43
C GLN A 62 10.84 -13.52 -8.74
N ILE A 63 11.38 -12.85 -7.72
CA ILE A 63 10.66 -11.84 -6.94
C ILE A 63 11.09 -10.39 -7.26
N ASN A 64 12.23 -10.19 -7.91
CA ASN A 64 12.75 -8.86 -8.27
C ASN A 64 12.25 -8.33 -9.62
N ARG A 65 11.29 -9.02 -10.25
CA ARG A 65 10.73 -8.65 -11.55
C ARG A 65 9.22 -8.77 -11.57
N ILE A 66 8.60 -7.87 -12.32
CA ILE A 66 7.19 -7.92 -12.68
C ILE A 66 7.04 -7.44 -14.14
N SER A 67 6.00 -7.87 -14.83
CA SER A 67 5.68 -7.36 -16.16
C SER A 67 4.62 -6.27 -16.04
N LEU A 68 4.81 -5.13 -16.69
CA LEU A 68 3.86 -4.03 -16.71
C LEU A 68 3.38 -3.78 -18.15
N LYS A 69 2.13 -3.37 -18.30
CA LYS A 69 1.55 -2.90 -19.55
C LYS A 69 0.82 -1.60 -19.24
N ALA A 70 1.28 -0.52 -19.85
CA ALA A 70 0.72 0.82 -19.65
C ALA A 70 -0.48 1.06 -20.58
N PRO A 71 -1.29 2.11 -20.35
CA PRO A 71 -2.35 2.51 -21.28
C PRO A 71 -1.83 2.65 -22.71
N GLY A 72 -2.53 2.04 -23.67
CA GLY A 72 -2.17 2.08 -25.09
C GLY A 72 -1.11 1.06 -25.52
N ASP A 73 -0.41 0.39 -24.59
CA ASP A 73 0.53 -0.66 -24.95
C ASP A 73 -0.20 -1.86 -25.59
N THR A 74 0.50 -2.55 -26.49
CA THR A 74 0.07 -3.85 -27.03
C THR A 74 0.82 -5.02 -26.39
N VAL A 75 2.02 -4.77 -25.85
CA VAL A 75 2.92 -5.77 -25.26
C VAL A 75 3.30 -5.41 -23.82
N TYR A 76 3.69 -6.41 -23.03
CA TYR A 76 4.25 -6.19 -21.70
C TYR A 76 5.72 -5.78 -21.77
N ARG A 77 6.14 -4.92 -20.84
CA ARG A 77 7.55 -4.60 -20.57
C ARG A 77 7.95 -5.22 -19.23
N ALA A 78 9.17 -5.77 -19.17
CA ALA A 78 9.73 -6.23 -17.91
C ALA A 78 10.17 -5.02 -17.08
N VAL A 79 9.76 -4.99 -15.81
CA VAL A 79 10.21 -4.04 -14.80
C VAL A 79 11.04 -4.82 -13.79
N THR A 80 12.26 -4.35 -13.52
CA THR A 80 13.14 -4.92 -12.50
C THR A 80 13.24 -3.95 -11.34
N ALA A 81 13.24 -4.47 -10.12
CA ALA A 81 13.40 -3.67 -8.91
C ALA A 81 14.69 -2.82 -8.93
N ASP A 82 14.59 -1.59 -8.46
CA ASP A 82 15.73 -0.72 -8.18
C ASP A 82 15.96 -0.51 -6.67
N ALA A 83 15.03 -0.97 -5.82
CA ALA A 83 15.17 -1.00 -4.37
C ALA A 83 15.66 -2.35 -3.83
N THR A 84 16.29 -2.30 -2.66
CA THR A 84 16.56 -3.48 -1.85
C THR A 84 15.27 -4.22 -1.54
N ILE A 85 15.28 -5.55 -1.70
CA ILE A 85 14.14 -6.40 -1.36
C ILE A 85 13.98 -6.41 0.16
N GLY A 86 12.86 -5.88 0.65
CA GLY A 86 12.43 -6.07 2.03
C GLY A 86 11.97 -7.51 2.23
N ARG A 87 12.37 -8.13 3.34
CA ARG A 87 11.98 -9.50 3.69
C ARG A 87 11.37 -9.56 5.08
N MET A 88 10.36 -10.39 5.22
CA MET A 88 9.73 -10.78 6.47
C MET A 88 9.84 -12.31 6.58
N ARG A 89 10.14 -12.78 7.79
CA ARG A 89 10.11 -14.20 8.15
C ARG A 89 9.13 -14.35 9.30
N GLY A 90 7.97 -14.91 9.01
CA GLY A 90 7.00 -15.33 10.01
C GLY A 90 7.26 -16.77 10.45
N GLU A 91 6.35 -17.30 11.26
CA GLU A 91 6.41 -18.69 11.73
C GLU A 91 6.21 -19.69 10.59
N VAL A 92 5.29 -19.40 9.66
CA VAL A 92 4.96 -20.28 8.53
C VAL A 92 5.20 -19.62 7.18
N ALA A 93 5.04 -18.30 7.08
CA ALA A 93 5.08 -17.57 5.83
C ALA A 93 6.30 -16.67 5.71
N TYR A 94 6.83 -16.55 4.50
CA TYR A 94 7.95 -15.68 4.17
C TYR A 94 7.45 -14.61 3.20
N GLY A 95 7.51 -13.34 3.64
CA GLY A 95 7.01 -12.19 2.89
C GLY A 95 8.12 -11.36 2.26
N TYR A 96 7.84 -10.71 1.13
CA TYR A 96 8.73 -9.71 0.56
C TYR A 96 7.98 -8.49 0.03
N GLN A 97 8.71 -7.39 -0.09
CA GLN A 97 8.35 -6.27 -0.95
C GLN A 97 9.59 -5.81 -1.70
N THR A 98 9.40 -5.34 -2.93
CA THR A 98 10.36 -4.51 -3.62
C THR A 98 9.63 -3.47 -4.50
N SER A 99 10.40 -2.60 -5.14
CA SER A 99 9.85 -1.50 -5.92
C SER A 99 10.80 -1.02 -7.02
N ALA A 100 10.23 -0.31 -8.00
CA ALA A 100 10.96 0.32 -9.09
C ALA A 100 10.39 1.70 -9.43
N ASP A 101 11.27 2.66 -9.74
CA ASP A 101 10.89 3.92 -10.38
C ASP A 101 10.40 3.63 -11.81
N VAL A 102 9.13 3.95 -12.05
CA VAL A 102 8.47 3.81 -13.34
C VAL A 102 7.98 5.17 -13.86
N THR A 103 8.55 6.27 -13.35
CA THR A 103 8.16 7.65 -13.69
C THR A 103 8.14 7.86 -15.19
N GLY A 104 9.19 7.45 -15.90
CA GLY A 104 9.25 7.58 -17.36
C GLY A 104 8.15 6.80 -18.10
N ILE A 105 7.78 5.62 -17.59
CA ILE A 105 6.72 4.79 -18.17
C ILE A 105 5.36 5.47 -18.00
N VAL A 106 5.07 5.93 -16.76
CA VAL A 106 3.78 6.49 -16.40
C VAL A 106 3.60 7.90 -16.96
N ALA A 107 4.67 8.71 -17.01
CA ALA A 107 4.64 10.03 -17.62
C ALA A 107 4.42 9.98 -19.13
N ALA A 108 4.93 8.95 -19.82
CA ALA A 108 4.70 8.77 -21.25
C ALA A 108 3.27 8.27 -21.56
N ALA A 109 2.72 7.38 -20.74
CA ALA A 109 1.43 6.76 -20.99
C ALA A 109 0.24 7.57 -20.43
N GLY A 110 0.43 8.29 -19.32
CA GLY A 110 -0.60 9.12 -18.71
C GLY A 110 -1.69 8.33 -17.96
N PRO A 111 -2.88 8.94 -17.73
CA PRO A 111 -3.98 8.27 -17.06
C PRO A 111 -4.54 7.10 -17.90
N GLY A 112 -5.13 6.12 -17.22
CA GLY A 112 -5.72 4.94 -17.85
C GLY A 112 -5.39 3.66 -17.10
N THR A 113 -5.72 2.52 -17.71
CA THR A 113 -5.53 1.20 -17.12
C THR A 113 -4.10 0.70 -17.30
N TYR A 114 -3.43 0.47 -16.17
CA TYR A 114 -2.16 -0.24 -16.08
C TYR A 114 -2.45 -1.69 -15.70
N THR A 115 -1.77 -2.62 -16.37
CA THR A 115 -1.93 -4.06 -16.12
C THR A 115 -0.58 -4.64 -15.72
N ALA A 116 -0.52 -5.31 -14.59
CA ALA A 116 0.67 -6.03 -14.16
C ALA A 116 0.49 -7.54 -14.28
N ALA A 117 1.59 -8.25 -14.49
CA ALA A 117 1.61 -9.69 -14.66
C ALA A 117 2.91 -10.31 -14.14
N GLY A 118 2.87 -11.62 -13.86
CA GLY A 118 4.06 -12.37 -13.48
C GLY A 118 4.63 -12.00 -12.12
N LEU A 119 3.77 -11.59 -11.17
CA LEU A 119 4.17 -11.42 -9.78
C LEU A 119 4.73 -12.74 -9.24
N GLY A 120 5.95 -12.72 -8.72
CA GLY A 120 6.54 -13.86 -8.04
C GLY A 120 5.85 -14.08 -6.69
N VAL A 121 5.06 -15.13 -6.57
CA VAL A 121 4.36 -15.47 -5.33
C VAL A 121 4.20 -16.97 -5.21
N VAL A 122 4.41 -17.50 -4.01
CA VAL A 122 3.98 -18.86 -3.65
C VAL A 122 2.50 -18.75 -3.33
N ALA A 123 1.66 -19.45 -4.09
CA ALA A 123 0.20 -19.35 -3.98
C ALA A 123 -0.39 -20.59 -3.28
N THR A 124 -0.39 -20.58 -1.96
CA THR A 124 -0.98 -21.59 -1.09
C THR A 124 -2.05 -20.94 -0.19
N PRO A 125 -2.75 -21.69 0.66
CA PRO A 125 -3.37 -21.09 1.84
C PRO A 125 -2.36 -20.20 2.59
N TYR A 126 -2.86 -19.15 3.25
CA TYR A 126 -2.13 -18.11 3.98
C TYR A 126 -1.30 -17.15 3.13
N SER A 127 -1.22 -17.37 1.82
CA SER A 127 -0.44 -16.48 0.97
C SER A 127 -1.12 -15.12 0.80
N TRP A 128 -0.33 -14.12 0.45
CA TRP A 128 -0.78 -12.80 0.01
C TRP A 128 0.11 -12.33 -1.14
N GLY A 129 -0.35 -11.36 -1.91
CA GLY A 129 0.49 -10.73 -2.92
C GLY A 129 -0.26 -9.75 -3.80
N SER A 130 0.36 -8.61 -4.07
CA SER A 130 -0.23 -7.56 -4.88
C SER A 130 0.86 -6.62 -5.43
N TRP A 131 0.43 -5.68 -6.24
CA TRP A 131 1.21 -4.55 -6.71
C TRP A 131 0.42 -3.25 -6.52
N THR A 132 1.15 -2.16 -6.31
CA THR A 132 0.59 -0.82 -6.10
C THR A 132 1.40 0.19 -6.91
N LEU A 133 0.73 1.04 -7.67
CA LEU A 133 1.37 2.15 -8.38
C LEU A 133 1.09 3.47 -7.65
N VAL A 134 2.11 4.05 -7.03
CA VAL A 134 2.02 5.37 -6.38
C VAL A 134 2.47 6.43 -7.38
N VAL A 135 1.64 7.45 -7.62
CA VAL A 135 1.90 8.49 -8.61
C VAL A 135 1.74 9.86 -7.97
N ALA A 136 2.74 10.73 -8.17
CA ALA A 136 2.61 12.16 -7.91
C ALA A 136 2.56 12.91 -9.25
N TYR A 137 1.70 13.91 -9.31
CA TYR A 137 1.49 14.74 -10.49
C TYR A 137 1.58 16.22 -10.13
N ASP A 138 1.89 17.02 -11.15
CA ASP A 138 1.80 18.47 -11.15
C ASP A 138 0.58 18.88 -11.99
N ASN A 139 -0.19 19.84 -11.48
CA ASN A 139 -1.32 20.44 -12.19
C ASN A 139 -1.54 21.86 -11.66
N SER A 140 -1.37 22.86 -12.55
CA SER A 140 -1.50 24.27 -12.19
C SER A 140 -2.94 24.70 -11.83
N ALA A 141 -3.95 23.88 -12.12
CA ALA A 141 -5.34 24.11 -11.75
C ALA A 141 -5.71 23.53 -10.38
N GLU A 142 -4.81 22.77 -9.75
CA GLU A 142 -5.03 22.15 -8.44
C GLU A 142 -4.33 22.94 -7.32
N PRO A 143 -4.86 22.90 -6.07
CA PRO A 143 -4.15 23.46 -4.92
C PRO A 143 -2.75 22.87 -4.76
N LEU A 144 -1.78 23.73 -4.45
CA LEU A 144 -0.41 23.32 -4.21
C LEU A 144 -0.35 22.45 -2.95
N ARG A 145 0.35 21.32 -3.05
CA ARG A 145 0.51 20.36 -1.95
C ARG A 145 1.98 19.96 -1.83
N ARG A 146 2.45 19.79 -0.59
CA ARG A 146 3.69 19.08 -0.31
C ARG A 146 3.37 17.59 -0.26
N VAL A 147 4.04 16.80 -1.09
CA VAL A 147 3.89 15.34 -1.10
C VAL A 147 5.13 14.70 -0.48
N SER A 148 4.92 13.84 0.51
CA SER A 148 5.97 13.01 1.11
C SER A 148 5.62 11.53 0.93
N LEU A 149 6.65 10.72 0.69
CA LEU A 149 6.53 9.27 0.56
C LEU A 149 7.58 8.62 1.46
N TRP A 150 7.11 7.86 2.44
CA TRP A 150 7.91 6.88 3.12
C TRP A 150 7.92 5.60 2.28
N ASP A 151 9.11 5.25 1.78
CA ASP A 151 9.37 4.04 1.00
C ASP A 151 10.18 3.07 1.85
N GLY A 152 9.60 1.94 2.24
CA GLY A 152 10.25 1.00 3.15
C GLY A 152 9.53 -0.33 3.22
N TYR A 153 9.90 -1.15 4.21
CA TYR A 153 9.18 -2.38 4.51
C TYR A 153 9.37 -2.65 6.00
N ARG A 154 8.28 -2.69 6.75
CA ARG A 154 8.28 -2.86 8.21
C ARG A 154 7.25 -3.87 8.61
N THR A 155 7.64 -4.81 9.44
CA THR A 155 6.70 -5.70 10.12
C THR A 155 6.18 -5.01 11.38
N VAL A 156 4.89 -5.17 11.65
CA VAL A 156 4.21 -4.73 12.86
C VAL A 156 3.64 -5.99 13.49
N ASP A 157 4.09 -6.34 14.70
CA ASP A 157 3.72 -7.60 15.37
C ASP A 157 2.98 -7.30 16.68
N ALA A 158 2.01 -8.16 17.03
CA ALA A 158 1.19 -8.07 18.24
C ALA A 158 2.02 -7.96 19.54
N ASP A 159 3.13 -8.68 19.60
CA ASP A 159 4.02 -8.76 20.77
C ASP A 159 5.06 -7.62 20.83
N THR A 160 4.98 -6.66 19.90
CA THR A 160 5.96 -5.57 19.79
C THR A 160 5.36 -4.21 20.09
N SER A 161 6.22 -3.25 20.43
CA SER A 161 5.78 -1.87 20.57
C SER A 161 5.26 -1.33 19.23
N PRO A 162 4.24 -0.45 19.24
CA PRO A 162 3.77 0.21 18.03
C PRO A 162 4.91 0.82 17.21
N VAL A 163 4.80 0.75 15.89
CA VAL A 163 5.83 1.14 14.93
C VAL A 163 5.56 2.55 14.40
N PRO A 164 6.34 3.57 14.81
CA PRO A 164 6.20 4.92 14.29
C PRO A 164 6.92 5.08 12.94
N LEU A 165 6.23 5.62 11.96
CA LEU A 165 6.75 6.02 10.66
C LEU A 165 6.56 7.53 10.49
N THR A 166 7.67 8.27 10.46
CA THR A 166 7.65 9.72 10.31
C THR A 166 7.82 10.12 8.84
N LEU A 167 6.88 10.94 8.35
CA LEU A 167 6.98 11.67 7.09
C LEU A 167 7.42 13.09 7.39
N ASP A 168 8.69 13.36 7.14
CA ASP A 168 9.29 14.69 7.30
C ASP A 168 9.03 15.60 6.10
N ARG A 169 9.53 16.84 6.23
CA ARG A 169 9.49 17.88 5.20
C ARG A 169 8.07 18.18 4.74
N LEU A 170 7.13 18.15 5.68
CA LEU A 170 5.87 18.85 5.51
C LEU A 170 6.12 20.37 5.37
N THR A 171 5.04 21.10 5.21
CA THR A 171 5.05 22.55 5.09
C THR A 171 5.47 23.19 6.41
N ASP A 172 6.21 24.29 6.36
CA ASP A 172 6.43 25.20 7.49
C ASP A 172 5.35 26.31 7.54
N ASP A 173 4.15 26.04 7.01
CA ASP A 173 3.09 27.03 6.91
C ASP A 173 2.54 27.38 8.30
N THR A 174 2.82 28.60 8.74
CA THR A 174 2.35 29.15 10.02
C THR A 174 0.92 29.69 9.95
N GLY A 175 0.25 29.58 8.79
CA GLY A 175 -1.12 30.02 8.55
C GLY A 175 -2.18 29.14 9.22
N GLY A 176 -3.36 29.04 8.60
CA GLY A 176 -4.41 28.14 9.08
C GLY A 176 -3.97 26.67 9.08
N ARG A 177 -4.78 25.79 9.68
CA ARG A 177 -4.51 24.35 9.66
C ARG A 177 -4.50 23.86 8.20
N PRO A 178 -3.39 23.28 7.70
CA PRO A 178 -3.32 22.81 6.32
C PRO A 178 -4.20 21.57 6.13
N SER A 179 -4.82 21.44 4.96
CA SER A 179 -5.50 20.19 4.59
C SER A 179 -4.48 19.08 4.43
N ALA A 180 -4.85 17.85 4.76
CA ALA A 180 -3.95 16.72 4.62
C ALA A 180 -4.67 15.42 4.28
N THR A 181 -4.11 14.68 3.34
CA THR A 181 -4.49 13.30 3.05
C THR A 181 -3.31 12.39 3.36
N LEU A 182 -3.58 11.25 3.96
CA LEU A 182 -2.63 10.16 4.20
C LEU A 182 -3.11 8.93 3.44
N GLY A 183 -2.21 8.20 2.79
CA GLY A 183 -2.49 6.84 2.34
C GLY A 183 -1.38 5.88 2.73
N TYR A 184 -1.70 4.60 2.67
CA TYR A 184 -0.79 3.52 3.04
C TYR A 184 -0.92 2.33 2.12
N LEU A 185 0.12 1.51 2.11
CA LEU A 185 0.16 0.18 1.50
C LEU A 185 0.63 -0.79 2.57
N SER A 186 -0.12 -1.85 2.78
CA SER A 186 0.28 -2.95 3.65
C SER A 186 -0.09 -4.32 3.09
N TYR A 187 0.47 -5.34 3.73
CA TYR A 187 0.39 -6.74 3.35
C TYR A 187 0.18 -7.61 4.58
N GLY A 188 -0.40 -8.79 4.38
CA GLY A 188 -0.58 -9.80 5.43
C GLY A 188 -1.80 -9.58 6.32
N GLY A 189 -2.54 -8.48 6.13
CA GLY A 189 -3.80 -8.22 6.81
C GLY A 189 -4.85 -9.32 6.62
N GLY A 190 -5.81 -9.45 7.54
CA GLY A 190 -6.78 -10.54 7.57
C GLY A 190 -8.17 -10.08 7.98
N ARG A 191 -9.22 -10.76 7.50
CA ARG A 191 -10.63 -10.33 7.68
C ARG A 191 -11.28 -10.68 9.03
N THR A 192 -10.57 -11.38 9.90
CA THR A 192 -11.18 -12.03 11.10
C THR A 192 -10.53 -11.67 12.40
N LEU A 193 -9.35 -11.08 12.34
CA LEU A 193 -8.59 -10.66 13.50
C LEU A 193 -8.69 -9.14 13.55
N THR A 194 -8.87 -8.61 14.74
CA THR A 194 -9.05 -7.19 15.00
C THR A 194 -7.96 -6.71 15.94
N GLY A 195 -7.95 -5.42 16.22
CA GLY A 195 -7.02 -4.74 17.13
C GLY A 195 -5.82 -4.15 16.42
N ASP A 196 -5.59 -4.47 15.14
CA ASP A 196 -4.67 -3.68 14.32
C ASP A 196 -5.28 -2.31 14.01
N HIS A 197 -4.44 -1.28 14.13
CA HIS A 197 -4.89 0.10 14.01
C HIS A 197 -3.71 1.02 13.67
N ALA A 198 -4.03 2.26 13.31
CA ALA A 198 -3.03 3.30 13.19
C ALA A 198 -3.54 4.64 13.74
N ASP A 199 -2.63 5.36 14.38
CA ASP A 199 -2.84 6.72 14.84
C ASP A 199 -1.90 7.68 14.14
N VAL A 200 -2.41 8.85 13.81
CA VAL A 200 -1.68 9.89 13.09
C VAL A 200 -1.54 11.10 13.99
N ARG A 201 -0.33 11.66 14.05
CA ARG A 201 -0.07 12.84 14.88
C ARG A 201 1.10 13.65 14.34
N SER A 202 0.91 14.97 14.25
CA SER A 202 2.03 15.92 14.07
C SER A 202 2.62 16.34 15.43
N PRO A 203 3.83 16.93 15.49
CA PRO A 203 4.50 17.30 16.75
C PRO A 203 3.60 18.01 17.79
N HIS A 204 2.81 19.00 17.35
CA HIS A 204 1.90 19.78 18.19
C HIS A 204 0.42 19.43 17.96
N GLY A 205 0.12 18.48 17.07
CA GLY A 205 -1.23 18.01 16.78
C GLY A 205 -1.77 17.06 17.85
N LEU A 206 -3.09 16.88 17.86
CA LEU A 206 -3.73 15.82 18.63
C LEU A 206 -3.65 14.50 17.86
N PRO A 207 -3.53 13.35 18.56
CA PRO A 207 -3.67 12.05 17.91
C PRO A 207 -5.00 11.93 17.19
N LEU A 208 -4.97 11.39 15.97
CA LEU A 208 -6.12 11.04 15.17
C LEU A 208 -6.03 9.57 14.79
N SER A 209 -6.95 8.78 15.32
CA SER A 209 -7.18 7.41 14.90
C SER A 209 -7.77 7.40 13.49
N ILE A 210 -7.14 6.67 12.56
CA ILE A 210 -7.62 6.57 11.18
C ILE A 210 -8.50 5.33 10.99
N GLY A 211 -9.54 5.48 10.18
CA GLY A 211 -10.47 4.41 9.84
C GLY A 211 -11.70 4.95 9.11
N ASP A 212 -12.41 4.05 8.42
CA ASP A 212 -13.69 4.30 7.77
C ASP A 212 -14.61 3.08 7.87
N ALA A 213 -15.75 3.09 7.18
CA ALA A 213 -16.70 1.97 7.22
C ALA A 213 -16.18 0.67 6.55
N ARG A 214 -15.14 0.75 5.70
CA ARG A 214 -14.50 -0.40 5.05
C ARG A 214 -13.23 -0.84 5.78
N HIS A 215 -12.54 0.08 6.43
CA HIS A 215 -11.34 -0.15 7.25
C HIS A 215 -11.62 0.42 8.65
N PRO A 216 -12.38 -0.29 9.50
CA PRO A 216 -12.62 0.15 10.88
C PRO A 216 -11.29 0.42 11.60
N TYR A 217 -11.29 1.36 12.54
CA TYR A 217 -10.04 1.71 13.24
C TYR A 217 -9.37 0.51 13.91
N ASP A 218 -10.17 -0.39 14.50
CA ASP A 218 -9.73 -1.62 15.15
C ASP A 218 -9.63 -2.82 14.20
N ASP A 219 -9.64 -2.60 12.88
CA ASP A 219 -9.55 -3.63 11.83
C ASP A 219 -9.10 -2.95 10.53
N LEU A 220 -7.99 -2.21 10.59
CA LEU A 220 -7.52 -1.35 9.50
C LEU A 220 -6.91 -2.17 8.34
N MET A 221 -6.31 -3.31 8.66
CA MET A 221 -5.61 -4.26 7.78
C MET A 221 -6.49 -5.49 7.53
N ASN A 222 -7.71 -5.26 7.04
CA ASN A 222 -8.76 -6.29 6.96
C ASN A 222 -8.93 -6.91 5.56
N SER A 223 -7.86 -7.00 4.79
CA SER A 223 -7.86 -7.38 3.37
C SER A 223 -8.90 -6.61 2.55
N THR A 224 -8.86 -5.27 2.60
CA THR A 224 -9.66 -4.41 1.75
C THR A 224 -8.88 -3.27 1.11
N ALA A 225 -9.48 -2.70 0.06
CA ALA A 225 -8.98 -1.49 -0.56
C ALA A 225 -10.15 -0.57 -0.93
N ALA A 226 -9.98 0.74 -0.81
CA ALA A 226 -10.99 1.72 -1.20
C ALA A 226 -10.40 2.89 -2.00
N GLY A 227 -11.17 3.39 -2.98
CA GLY A 227 -10.81 4.56 -3.78
C GLY A 227 -9.94 4.27 -5.01
N PHE A 228 -9.68 3.00 -5.33
CA PHE A 228 -8.78 2.61 -6.42
C PHE A 228 -9.47 1.64 -7.39
N PRO A 229 -9.90 2.11 -8.59
CA PRO A 229 -10.53 1.24 -9.57
C PRO A 229 -9.54 0.17 -10.05
N ARG A 230 -9.93 -1.09 -9.92
CA ARG A 230 -9.06 -2.25 -10.19
C ARG A 230 -9.84 -3.39 -10.83
N THR A 231 -9.12 -4.36 -11.39
CA THR A 231 -9.69 -5.53 -12.03
C THR A 231 -8.83 -6.76 -11.76
N PRO A 232 -9.37 -7.82 -11.11
CA PRO A 232 -10.71 -7.86 -10.51
C PRO A 232 -10.82 -6.93 -9.29
N ASP A 233 -12.01 -6.41 -9.02
CA ASP A 233 -12.33 -5.64 -7.81
C ASP A 233 -12.93 -6.56 -6.73
N ASP A 234 -12.17 -7.59 -6.35
CA ASP A 234 -12.58 -8.56 -5.34
C ASP A 234 -12.65 -7.88 -3.96
N VAL A 235 -13.76 -8.04 -3.22
CA VAL A 235 -13.96 -7.43 -1.89
C VAL A 235 -12.85 -7.83 -0.93
N ASN A 236 -12.48 -9.11 -0.96
CA ASN A 236 -11.30 -9.62 -0.27
C ASN A 236 -10.09 -9.49 -1.20
N THR A 237 -9.11 -8.71 -0.76
CA THR A 237 -7.86 -8.46 -1.47
C THR A 237 -6.75 -9.48 -1.19
N PHE A 238 -7.02 -10.46 -0.31
CA PHE A 238 -6.10 -11.52 0.07
C PHE A 238 -4.82 -11.00 0.73
N GLY A 239 -4.99 -10.22 1.81
CA GLY A 239 -3.90 -9.64 2.59
C GLY A 239 -3.16 -8.51 1.87
N TRP A 240 -3.83 -7.75 1.02
CA TRP A 240 -3.33 -6.48 0.49
C TRP A 240 -4.26 -5.35 0.94
N ASP A 241 -3.72 -4.37 1.65
CA ASP A 241 -4.53 -3.35 2.29
C ASP A 241 -4.08 -1.95 1.86
N THR A 242 -5.02 -1.12 1.41
CA THR A 242 -4.73 0.27 1.06
C THR A 242 -5.96 1.15 1.08
N ALA A 243 -5.82 2.32 1.69
CA ALA A 243 -6.83 3.37 1.67
C ALA A 243 -6.17 4.74 1.72
N GLN A 244 -7.01 5.77 1.57
CA GLN A 244 -6.65 7.16 1.83
C GLN A 244 -7.62 7.76 2.83
N PHE A 245 -7.08 8.53 3.79
CA PHE A 245 -7.84 9.19 4.84
C PHE A 245 -7.55 10.69 4.85
N ASP A 246 -8.57 11.49 5.14
CA ASP A 246 -8.37 12.87 5.56
C ASP A 246 -7.78 12.87 6.97
N VAL A 247 -6.58 13.42 7.10
CA VAL A 247 -5.86 13.54 8.38
C VAL A 247 -5.63 14.99 8.78
N THR A 248 -6.39 15.93 8.19
CA THR A 248 -6.31 17.37 8.47
C THR A 248 -6.38 17.65 9.97
N ALA A 249 -7.26 16.96 10.70
CA ALA A 249 -7.42 17.14 12.15
C ALA A 249 -6.17 16.74 12.98
N ALA A 250 -5.28 15.92 12.42
CA ALA A 250 -4.03 15.51 13.07
C ALA A 250 -2.91 16.55 12.97
N LEU A 251 -3.01 17.52 12.05
CA LEU A 251 -1.95 18.50 11.79
C LEU A 251 -2.14 19.79 12.58
N TRP A 252 -1.05 20.35 13.10
CA TRP A 252 -1.01 21.68 13.67
C TRP A 252 -0.30 22.68 12.74
N PRO A 253 -0.71 23.96 12.69
CA PRO A 253 0.01 24.99 11.94
C PRO A 253 1.51 25.06 12.29
N GLY A 254 2.37 25.16 11.28
CA GLY A 254 3.82 25.21 11.43
C GLY A 254 4.52 23.86 11.63
N ASP A 255 3.78 22.76 11.77
CA ASP A 255 4.38 21.43 11.91
C ASP A 255 4.99 20.93 10.61
N THR A 256 6.25 20.50 10.68
CA THR A 256 7.04 20.06 9.52
C THR A 256 7.16 18.54 9.38
N ALA A 257 6.47 17.78 10.24
CA ALA A 257 6.48 16.31 10.23
C ALA A 257 5.12 15.74 10.64
N LEU A 258 4.80 14.55 10.14
CA LEU A 258 3.64 13.75 10.55
C LEU A 258 4.14 12.35 10.89
N THR A 259 3.78 11.84 12.06
CA THR A 259 4.06 10.45 12.42
C THR A 259 2.78 9.63 12.34
N VAL A 260 2.88 8.50 11.65
CA VAL A 260 1.86 7.45 11.66
C VAL A 260 2.38 6.31 12.51
N THR A 261 1.66 5.95 13.55
CA THR A 261 2.03 4.88 14.47
C THR A 261 1.13 3.69 14.20
N PHE A 262 1.71 2.61 13.69
CA PHE A 262 1.01 1.37 13.40
C PHE A 262 1.11 0.41 14.58
N ALA A 263 0.01 -0.24 14.93
CA ALA A 263 -0.03 -1.26 15.97
C ALA A 263 -0.77 -2.50 15.46
N ALA A 264 -0.41 -3.65 16.01
CA ALA A 264 -1.07 -4.92 15.75
C ALA A 264 -1.80 -5.38 17.02
N GLY A 265 -2.96 -6.02 16.83
CA GLY A 265 -3.72 -6.66 17.90
C GLY A 265 -3.32 -8.12 18.06
N ASP A 266 -3.96 -9.00 17.28
CA ASP A 266 -3.77 -10.45 17.39
C ASP A 266 -2.76 -11.04 16.39
N ASP A 267 -2.59 -10.45 15.20
CA ASP A 267 -1.65 -10.95 14.17
C ASP A 267 -0.83 -9.79 13.57
N GLY A 268 0.35 -10.16 13.09
CA GLY A 268 1.28 -9.23 12.48
C GLY A 268 0.97 -8.95 11.01
N TYR A 269 1.40 -7.79 10.54
CA TYR A 269 1.28 -7.37 9.14
C TYR A 269 2.53 -6.60 8.72
N MET A 270 2.62 -6.27 7.43
CA MET A 270 3.73 -5.48 6.90
C MET A 270 3.26 -4.19 6.28
N VAL A 271 3.86 -3.07 6.65
CA VAL A 271 3.68 -1.77 6.02
C VAL A 271 4.78 -1.57 4.97
N GLY A 272 4.34 -1.33 3.73
CA GLY A 272 5.19 -1.25 2.55
C GLY A 272 5.40 0.15 2.00
N ALA A 273 4.43 1.05 2.16
CA ALA A 273 4.59 2.45 1.83
C ALA A 273 3.58 3.29 2.61
N VAL A 274 3.94 4.54 2.87
CA VAL A 274 3.02 5.54 3.44
C VAL A 274 3.27 6.86 2.71
N TRP A 275 2.22 7.55 2.31
CA TRP A 275 2.34 8.84 1.62
C TRP A 275 1.40 9.88 2.20
N THR A 276 1.83 11.13 2.16
CA THR A 276 1.00 12.28 2.54
C THR A 276 0.95 13.29 1.42
N ALA A 277 -0.17 14.00 1.34
CA ALA A 277 -0.31 15.21 0.55
C ALA A 277 -0.87 16.31 1.45
N VAL A 278 -0.04 17.29 1.81
CA VAL A 278 -0.39 18.40 2.71
C VAL A 278 -0.54 19.69 1.91
N GLY A 279 -1.71 20.32 2.00
CA GLY A 279 -2.01 21.58 1.34
C GLY A 279 -1.09 22.70 1.81
N LEU A 280 -0.70 23.56 0.87
CA LEU A 280 0.06 24.78 1.14
C LEU A 280 -0.86 25.98 1.00
N SER A 281 -0.83 26.92 1.95
CA SER A 281 -1.48 28.22 1.72
C SER A 281 -0.82 28.91 0.52
N ALA A 282 -1.62 29.52 -0.34
CA ALA A 282 -1.08 30.40 -1.37
C ALA A 282 -0.30 31.54 -0.68
N ARG A 283 0.97 31.71 -1.05
CA ARG A 283 1.77 32.86 -0.63
C ARG A 283 1.29 34.15 -1.28
#